data_AF-A0A183TQZ9-F1
#
_entry.id   AF-A0A183TQZ9-F1
#
_cell.length_a   1.000
_cell.length_b   1.000
_cell.length_c   1.000
_cell.angle_alpha   90.00
_cell.angle_beta   90.00
_cell.angle_gamma   90.00
#
_symmetry.space_group_name_H-M   'P 1'
#
loop_
_entity.id
_entity.type
_entity.pdbx_description
1 polymer ?
#
loop_
_entity_poly.entity_id
_entity_poly.type
_entity_poly.pdbx_seq_one_letter_code
_entity_poly.pdbx_strand_id
1 'polypeptide(L)'
;MEKSFRTVKLSILESDIVRLILEFLEKRDFAFSQISLERESGVVNGTYNEDVLFFRQLVLQGHWDDALDYIEPLKEPPLELDLRPIRFLLLKHKFLELLCLREEALQPVNENGDGTEETPETDQSVEQVLNCLSLLEPECPSQAEYNSLALLLTLPRLDRHPDYREWNPSLGRLQCFKQ
;
A
#
# COMPACT_ATOMS: atom_id res chain seq x y z
N MET A 1 -13.15 -49.06 -24.67
CA MET A 1 -13.01 -48.75 -23.23
C MET A 1 -13.83 -47.48 -22.99
N GLU A 2 -15.11 -47.64 -22.65
CA GLU A 2 -16.02 -46.50 -22.43
C GLU A 2 -15.64 -45.78 -21.15
N LYS A 3 -15.28 -44.49 -21.24
CA LYS A 3 -15.08 -43.65 -20.06
C LYS A 3 -16.46 -43.36 -19.45
N SER A 4 -16.72 -43.95 -18.29
CA SER A 4 -17.90 -43.62 -17.48
C SER A 4 -17.76 -42.20 -16.96
N PHE A 5 -18.45 -41.25 -17.59
CA PHE A 5 -18.52 -39.87 -17.10
C PHE A 5 -19.50 -39.79 -15.92
N ARG A 6 -19.00 -39.40 -14.74
CA ARG A 6 -19.85 -39.01 -13.60
C ARG A 6 -20.12 -37.52 -13.68
N THR A 7 -21.38 -37.15 -13.83
CA THR A 7 -21.83 -35.75 -13.84
C THR A 7 -22.27 -35.34 -12.44
N VAL A 8 -21.81 -34.17 -11.98
CA VAL A 8 -22.24 -33.56 -10.71
C VAL A 8 -22.86 -32.21 -11.02
N LYS A 9 -24.02 -31.91 -10.42
CA LYS A 9 -24.62 -30.57 -10.46
C LYS A 9 -24.23 -29.82 -9.20
N LEU A 10 -23.74 -28.61 -9.37
CA LEU A 10 -23.27 -27.76 -8.29
C LEU A 10 -24.01 -26.42 -8.36
N SER A 11 -24.51 -25.94 -7.22
CA SER A 11 -25.09 -24.61 -7.08
C SER A 11 -24.12 -23.77 -6.25
N ILE A 12 -23.44 -22.82 -6.89
CA ILE A 12 -22.52 -21.88 -6.24
C ILE A 12 -23.09 -20.48 -6.40
N LEU A 13 -23.00 -19.64 -5.38
CA LEU A 13 -23.27 -18.22 -5.50
C LEU A 13 -22.13 -17.53 -6.27
N GLU A 14 -22.46 -16.56 -7.11
CA GLU A 14 -21.45 -15.79 -7.84
C GLU A 14 -20.43 -15.14 -6.90
N SER A 15 -20.87 -14.63 -5.75
CA SER A 15 -20.00 -14.03 -4.74
C SER A 15 -18.98 -15.01 -4.17
N ASP A 16 -19.29 -16.31 -4.10
CA ASP A 16 -18.35 -17.33 -3.64
C ASP A 16 -17.27 -17.62 -4.69
N ILE A 17 -17.61 -17.52 -5.97
CA ILE A 17 -16.63 -17.62 -7.07
C ILE A 17 -15.68 -16.42 -7.01
N VAL A 18 -16.22 -15.21 -6.83
CA VAL A 18 -15.40 -13.99 -6.73
C VAL A 18 -14.47 -14.07 -5.52
N ARG A 19 -14.97 -14.45 -4.33
CA ARG A 19 -14.11 -14.65 -3.14
C ARG A 19 -13.02 -15.68 -3.38
N LEU A 20 -13.32 -16.80 -4.06
CA LEU A 20 -12.32 -17.81 -4.40
C LEU A 20 -11.22 -17.25 -5.31
N ILE A 21 -11.59 -16.43 -6.29
CA ILE A 21 -10.62 -15.75 -7.17
C ILE A 21 -9.79 -14.76 -6.35
N LEU A 22 -10.42 -13.92 -5.51
CA LEU A 22 -9.72 -12.95 -4.68
C LEU A 22 -8.72 -13.62 -3.73
N GLU A 23 -9.11 -14.73 -3.10
CA GLU A 23 -8.22 -15.53 -2.26
C GLU A 23 -7.01 -16.08 -3.03
N PHE A 24 -7.20 -16.46 -4.30
CA PHE A 24 -6.10 -16.88 -5.17
C PHE A 24 -5.19 -15.70 -5.53
N LEU A 25 -5.75 -14.55 -5.92
CA LEU A 25 -4.99 -13.35 -6.26
C LEU A 25 -4.16 -12.88 -5.07
N GLU A 26 -4.75 -12.91 -3.88
CA GLU A 26 -4.11 -12.56 -2.62
C GLU A 26 -2.89 -13.44 -2.33
N LYS A 27 -3.05 -14.77 -2.43
CA LYS A 27 -1.96 -15.74 -2.20
C LYS A 27 -0.83 -15.67 -3.22
N ARG A 28 -1.01 -14.93 -4.31
CA ARG A 28 -0.03 -14.73 -5.38
C ARG A 28 0.49 -13.30 -5.42
N ASP A 29 0.10 -12.46 -4.47
CA ASP A 29 0.43 -11.03 -4.42
C ASP A 29 0.03 -10.27 -5.70
N PHE A 30 -1.05 -10.70 -6.36
CA PHE A 30 -1.62 -10.04 -7.54
C PHE A 30 -2.48 -8.85 -7.15
N ALA A 31 -1.88 -7.89 -6.45
CA ALA A 31 -2.57 -6.77 -5.81
C ALA A 31 -3.41 -5.92 -6.78
N PHE A 32 -2.87 -5.61 -7.97
CA PHE A 32 -3.62 -4.86 -8.99
C PHE A 32 -4.91 -5.58 -9.38
N SER A 33 -4.81 -6.85 -9.77
CA SER A 33 -5.98 -7.65 -10.16
C SER A 33 -6.96 -7.83 -9.01
N GLN A 34 -6.46 -8.01 -7.78
CA GLN A 34 -7.31 -8.12 -6.60
C GLN A 34 -8.13 -6.84 -6.40
N ILE A 35 -7.46 -5.69 -6.30
CA ILE A 35 -8.12 -4.39 -6.05
C ILE A 35 -9.10 -4.04 -7.17
N SER A 36 -8.74 -4.28 -8.44
CA SER A 36 -9.64 -4.08 -9.58
C SER A 36 -10.88 -4.95 -9.49
N LEU A 37 -10.74 -6.24 -9.20
CA LEU A 37 -11.87 -7.15 -9.08
C LEU A 37 -12.78 -6.78 -7.90
N GLU A 38 -12.23 -6.39 -6.76
CA GLU A 38 -13.02 -5.91 -5.61
C GLU A 38 -13.81 -4.65 -5.97
N ARG A 39 -13.19 -3.71 -6.70
CA ARG A 39 -13.85 -2.46 -7.14
C ARG A 39 -14.97 -2.71 -8.14
N GLU A 40 -14.78 -3.63 -9.08
CA GLU A 40 -15.77 -3.93 -10.11
C GLU A 40 -16.93 -4.78 -9.59
N SER A 41 -16.64 -5.76 -8.72
CA SER A 41 -17.65 -6.69 -8.19
C SER A 41 -18.36 -6.18 -6.94
N GLY A 42 -17.76 -5.25 -6.20
CA GLY A 42 -18.21 -4.85 -4.87
C GLY A 42 -18.00 -5.93 -3.79
N VAL A 43 -17.30 -7.02 -4.10
CA VAL A 43 -17.00 -8.12 -3.18
C VAL A 43 -15.57 -7.97 -2.68
N VAL A 44 -15.37 -7.88 -1.37
CA VAL A 44 -14.05 -7.82 -0.73
C VAL A 44 -13.67 -9.19 -0.15
N ASN A 45 -12.37 -9.54 -0.19
CA ASN A 45 -11.88 -10.72 0.51
C ASN A 45 -11.75 -10.44 2.01
N GLY A 46 -12.71 -10.93 2.80
CA GLY A 46 -12.74 -10.76 4.26
C GLY A 46 -14.10 -10.33 4.79
N THR A 47 -14.23 -10.30 6.10
CA THR A 47 -15.44 -9.86 6.81
C THR A 47 -15.12 -8.59 7.59
N TYR A 48 -15.44 -7.44 7.01
CA TYR A 48 -15.20 -6.12 7.59
C TYR A 48 -16.54 -5.39 7.77
N ASN A 49 -16.67 -4.56 8.81
CA ASN A 49 -17.79 -3.63 8.93
C ASN A 49 -17.56 -2.41 8.04
N GLU A 50 -18.55 -1.53 7.93
CA GLU A 50 -18.50 -0.34 7.07
C GLU A 50 -17.35 0.60 7.43
N ASP A 51 -17.07 0.81 8.71
CA ASP A 51 -15.98 1.69 9.18
C ASP A 51 -14.60 1.16 8.74
N VAL A 52 -14.35 -0.14 8.92
CA VAL A 52 -13.10 -0.76 8.49
C VAL A 52 -12.99 -0.80 6.96
N LEU A 53 -14.09 -0.98 6.23
CA LEU A 53 -14.11 -0.89 4.77
C LEU A 53 -13.79 0.52 4.29
N PHE A 54 -14.28 1.56 4.96
CA PHE A 54 -13.97 2.94 4.64
C PHE A 54 -12.49 3.24 4.89
N PHE A 55 -11.95 2.87 6.06
CA PHE A 55 -10.52 3.00 6.34
C PHE A 55 -9.66 2.24 5.31
N ARG A 56 -10.05 1.00 4.98
CA ARG A 56 -9.40 0.21 3.92
C ARG A 56 -9.36 0.96 2.60
N GLN A 57 -10.44 1.64 2.24
CA GLN A 57 -10.51 2.39 1.01
C GLN A 57 -9.52 3.56 1.01
N LEU A 58 -9.39 4.30 2.12
CA LEU A 58 -8.39 5.37 2.26
C LEU A 58 -6.97 4.83 2.04
N VAL A 59 -6.63 3.72 2.69
CA VAL A 59 -5.33 3.05 2.56
C VAL A 59 -5.08 2.57 1.12
N LEU A 60 -6.03 1.85 0.51
CA LEU A 60 -5.88 1.34 -0.85
C LEU A 60 -5.80 2.44 -1.93
N GLN A 61 -6.41 3.60 -1.67
CA GLN A 61 -6.30 4.78 -2.53
C GLN A 61 -5.01 5.57 -2.31
N GLY A 62 -4.24 5.28 -1.24
CA GLY A 62 -3.05 6.03 -0.87
C GLY A 62 -3.37 7.38 -0.25
N HIS A 63 -4.59 7.57 0.26
CA HIS A 63 -4.99 8.77 1.00
C HIS A 63 -4.49 8.66 2.45
N TRP A 64 -3.16 8.66 2.59
CA TRP A 64 -2.48 8.38 3.84
C TRP A 64 -2.81 9.39 4.95
N ASP A 65 -2.93 10.67 4.61
CA ASP A 65 -3.26 11.72 5.57
C ASP A 65 -4.70 11.59 6.06
N ASP A 66 -5.66 11.36 5.15
CA ASP A 66 -7.04 11.07 5.52
C ASP A 66 -7.14 9.80 6.40
N ALA A 67 -6.33 8.78 6.11
CA ALA A 67 -6.29 7.55 6.91
C ALA A 67 -5.74 7.79 8.32
N LEU A 68 -4.72 8.64 8.46
CA LEU A 68 -4.18 9.06 9.77
C LEU A 68 -5.19 9.89 10.56
N ASP A 69 -5.90 10.80 9.91
CA ASP A 69 -6.95 11.60 10.52
C ASP A 69 -8.15 10.74 10.93
N TYR A 70 -8.50 9.73 10.11
CA TYR A 70 -9.63 8.83 10.38
C TYR A 70 -9.45 7.99 11.65
N ILE A 71 -8.22 7.58 11.96
CA ILE A 71 -7.94 6.78 13.17
C ILE A 71 -7.79 7.63 14.43
N GLU A 72 -7.53 8.94 14.31
CA GLU A 72 -7.21 9.80 15.45
C GLU A 72 -8.28 9.78 16.56
N PRO A 73 -9.61 9.77 16.27
CA PRO A 73 -10.65 9.66 17.28
C PRO A 73 -10.57 8.38 18.14
N LEU A 74 -9.88 7.33 17.69
CA LEU A 74 -9.74 6.07 18.43
C LEU A 74 -8.83 6.16 19.66
N LYS A 75 -8.06 7.26 19.80
CA LYS A 75 -7.30 7.59 21.02
C LYS A 75 -8.19 8.02 22.18
N GLU A 76 -9.41 8.46 21.88
CA GLU A 76 -10.34 8.98 22.87
C GLU A 76 -11.23 7.85 23.46
N PRO A 77 -11.88 8.09 24.60
CA PRO A 77 -12.86 7.16 25.14
C PRO A 77 -13.97 6.85 24.12
N PRO A 78 -14.45 5.59 24.03
CA PRO A 78 -14.24 4.51 25.00
C PRO A 78 -13.07 3.56 24.68
N LEU A 79 -12.33 3.76 23.59
CA LEU A 79 -11.34 2.78 23.12
C LEU A 79 -9.94 3.02 23.67
N GLU A 80 -9.51 4.28 23.72
CA GLU A 80 -8.20 4.68 24.27
C GLU A 80 -7.03 3.87 23.67
N LEU A 81 -7.04 3.66 22.34
CA LEU A 81 -6.04 2.84 21.66
C LEU A 81 -4.69 3.56 21.58
N ASP A 82 -3.61 2.80 21.79
CA ASP A 82 -2.28 3.23 21.37
C ASP A 82 -2.18 3.16 19.84
N LEU A 83 -2.25 4.33 19.19
CA LEU A 83 -2.17 4.43 17.74
C LEU A 83 -0.73 4.44 17.21
N ARG A 84 0.30 4.48 18.05
CA ARG A 84 1.69 4.56 17.58
C ARG A 84 2.03 3.46 16.56
N PRO A 85 1.68 2.16 16.79
CA PRO A 85 1.97 1.12 15.81
C PRO A 85 1.26 1.32 14.47
N ILE A 86 -0.01 1.77 14.51
CA ILE A 86 -0.82 1.99 13.30
C ILE A 86 -0.29 3.21 12.53
N ARG A 87 0.02 4.30 13.23
CA ARG A 87 0.61 5.51 12.66
C ARG A 87 1.96 5.23 12.03
N PHE A 88 2.80 4.45 12.70
CA PHE A 88 4.07 3.97 12.14
C PHE A 88 3.86 3.21 10.83
N LEU A 89 2.94 2.24 10.77
CA LEU A 89 2.67 1.47 9.55
C LEU A 89 2.18 2.37 8.41
N LEU A 90 1.20 3.24 8.66
CA LEU A 90 0.66 4.16 7.66
C LEU A 90 1.74 5.10 7.12
N LEU A 91 2.52 5.71 8.00
CA LEU A 91 3.60 6.62 7.60
C LEU A 91 4.75 5.89 6.91
N LYS A 92 5.06 4.64 7.30
CA LYS A 92 6.10 3.83 6.65
C LYS A 92 5.72 3.55 5.21
N HIS A 93 4.47 3.15 4.96
CA HIS A 93 4.00 2.90 3.60
C HIS A 93 3.85 4.20 2.78
N LYS A 94 3.40 5.31 3.40
CA LYS A 94 3.43 6.65 2.78
C LYS A 94 4.85 7.02 2.34
N PHE A 95 5.84 6.85 3.21
CA PHE A 95 7.24 7.15 2.93
C PHE A 95 7.79 6.31 1.77
N LEU A 96 7.57 4.98 1.80
CA LEU A 96 8.00 4.09 0.71
C LEU A 96 7.36 4.47 -0.64
N GLU A 97 6.08 4.87 -0.63
CA GLU A 97 5.39 5.31 -1.83
C GLU A 97 5.94 6.63 -2.37
N LEU A 98 6.22 7.60 -1.50
CA LEU A 98 6.88 8.85 -1.90
C LEU A 98 8.28 8.61 -2.48
N LEU A 99 9.03 7.63 -1.97
CA LEU A 99 10.31 7.24 -2.56
C LEU A 99 10.13 6.72 -3.99
N CYS A 100 9.13 5.88 -4.25
CA CYS A 100 8.83 5.38 -5.59
C CYS A 100 8.37 6.50 -6.55
N LEU A 101 7.51 7.41 -6.12
CA LEU A 101 7.07 8.54 -6.96
C LEU A 101 8.24 9.47 -7.34
N ARG A 102 9.16 9.71 -6.40
CA ARG A 102 10.40 10.45 -6.65
C ARG A 102 11.28 9.74 -7.70
N GLU A 103 11.37 8.41 -7.66
CA GLU A 103 12.10 7.64 -8.68
C GLU A 103 11.51 7.82 -10.08
N GLU A 104 10.18 7.80 -10.19
CA GLU A 104 9.46 7.99 -11.46
C GLU A 104 9.68 9.41 -12.01
N ALA A 105 9.70 10.43 -11.16
CA ALA A 105 9.95 11.82 -11.53
C ALA A 105 11.40 12.05 -12.04
N LEU A 106 12.36 11.26 -11.57
CA LEU A 106 13.78 11.37 -11.94
C LEU A 106 14.14 10.59 -13.21
N GLN A 107 13.22 9.82 -13.81
CA GLN A 107 13.51 9.10 -15.05
C GLN A 107 13.66 10.09 -16.22
N PRO A 108 14.74 10.01 -17.01
CA PRO A 108 14.95 10.92 -18.12
C PRO A 108 13.86 10.73 -19.17
N VAL A 109 13.05 11.77 -19.39
CA VAL A 109 12.09 11.83 -20.49
C VAL A 109 12.91 11.83 -21.79
N ASN A 110 12.79 10.74 -22.56
CA ASN A 110 13.48 10.48 -23.84
C ASN A 110 14.07 11.70 -24.58
N GLU A 111 15.41 11.73 -24.63
CA GLU A 111 16.39 12.15 -25.66
C GLU A 111 16.14 13.31 -26.67
N ASN A 112 15.06 14.09 -26.62
CA ASN A 112 14.86 15.24 -27.53
C ASN A 112 14.41 16.51 -26.79
N GLY A 113 15.14 16.91 -25.75
CA GLY A 113 14.88 18.17 -25.07
C GLY A 113 16.09 18.60 -24.26
N ASP A 114 16.44 19.88 -24.41
CA ASP A 114 17.61 20.58 -23.91
C ASP A 114 17.96 20.30 -22.44
N GLY A 115 19.26 20.34 -22.14
CA GLY A 115 19.82 19.97 -20.85
C GLY A 115 19.45 20.90 -19.70
N THR A 116 19.54 20.33 -18.49
CA THR A 116 19.82 21.01 -17.22
C THR A 116 18.92 22.18 -16.85
N GLU A 117 17.68 21.88 -16.44
CA GLU A 117 17.02 22.67 -15.41
C GLU A 117 16.45 21.71 -14.37
N GLU A 118 16.97 21.79 -13.14
CA GLU A 118 16.35 21.16 -11.97
C GLU A 118 14.91 21.70 -11.88
N THR A 119 13.93 20.87 -12.21
CA THR A 119 12.53 21.31 -12.21
C THR A 119 12.06 21.52 -10.77
N PRO A 120 11.31 22.60 -10.46
CA PRO A 120 10.81 22.88 -9.11
C PRO A 120 9.95 21.75 -8.51
N GLU A 121 9.44 20.84 -9.35
CA GLU A 121 8.72 19.63 -8.93
C GLU A 121 9.65 18.62 -8.22
N THR A 122 10.93 18.56 -8.59
CA THR A 122 11.90 17.66 -7.98
C THR A 122 12.18 18.07 -6.53
N ASP A 123 12.39 19.36 -6.27
CA ASP A 123 12.61 19.89 -4.91
C ASP A 123 11.40 19.66 -4.00
N GLN A 124 10.19 19.87 -4.51
CA GLN A 124 8.95 19.60 -3.77
C GLN A 124 8.81 18.11 -3.41
N SER A 125 9.15 17.20 -4.33
CA SER A 125 9.09 15.76 -4.06
C SER A 125 10.07 15.35 -2.94
N VAL A 126 11.27 15.95 -2.92
CA VAL A 126 12.28 15.69 -1.89
C VAL A 126 11.81 16.23 -0.54
N GLU A 127 11.25 17.43 -0.50
CA GLU A 127 10.69 18.02 0.72
C GLU A 127 9.57 17.15 1.31
N GLN A 128 8.67 16.63 0.48
CA GLN A 128 7.60 15.73 0.92
C GLN A 128 8.14 14.45 1.57
N VAL A 129 9.17 13.84 0.97
CA VAL A 129 9.84 12.64 1.51
C VAL A 129 10.47 12.95 2.88
N LEU A 130 11.19 14.06 3.01
CA LEU A 130 11.85 14.45 4.26
C LEU A 130 10.85 14.81 5.35
N ASN A 131 9.77 15.50 5.00
CA ASN A 131 8.66 15.80 5.91
C ASN A 131 7.98 14.51 6.39
N CYS A 132 7.78 13.53 5.51
CA CYS A 132 7.23 12.24 5.92
C CYS A 132 8.18 11.48 6.86
N LEU A 133 9.49 11.54 6.61
CA LEU A 133 10.49 10.89 7.47
C LEU A 133 10.55 11.54 8.87
N SER A 134 10.39 12.87 8.98
CA SER A 134 10.35 13.54 10.28
C SER A 134 9.11 13.17 11.10
N LEU A 135 7.96 12.97 10.44
CA LEU A 135 6.74 12.46 11.07
C LEU A 135 6.88 10.99 11.52
N LEU A 136 7.70 10.20 10.83
CA LEU A 136 7.98 8.80 11.17
C LEU A 136 8.82 8.64 12.43
N GLU A 137 9.76 9.55 12.67
CA GLU A 137 10.74 9.46 13.77
C GLU A 137 10.10 9.18 15.15
N PRO A 138 9.09 9.94 15.61
CA PRO A 138 8.47 9.69 16.92
C PRO A 138 7.62 8.41 16.96
N GLU A 139 7.21 7.89 15.80
CA GLU A 139 6.35 6.70 15.71
C GLU A 139 7.16 5.39 15.58
N CYS A 140 8.45 5.48 15.23
CA CYS A 140 9.31 4.32 15.06
C CYS A 140 9.44 3.48 16.34
N PRO A 141 9.38 2.14 16.25
CA PRO A 141 9.51 1.26 17.42
C PRO A 141 10.94 1.27 18.00
N SER A 142 11.94 1.67 17.22
CA SER A 142 13.32 1.83 17.66
C SER A 142 14.10 2.81 16.78
N GLN A 143 15.20 3.35 17.31
CA GLN A 143 16.14 4.16 16.52
C GLN A 143 16.74 3.38 15.34
N ALA A 144 16.93 2.07 15.50
CA ALA A 144 17.45 1.22 14.43
C ALA A 144 16.48 1.14 13.24
N GLU A 145 15.18 1.05 13.51
CA GLU A 145 14.14 1.07 12.47
C GLU A 145 14.13 2.41 11.73
N TYR A 146 14.17 3.52 12.46
CA TYR A 146 14.26 4.85 11.86
C TYR A 146 15.51 5.00 10.98
N ASN A 147 16.68 4.61 11.48
CA ASN A 147 17.93 4.69 10.73
C ASN A 147 17.91 3.82 9.46
N SER A 148 17.26 2.66 9.52
CA SER A 148 17.05 1.78 8.37
C SER A 148 16.19 2.45 7.29
N LEU A 149 15.09 3.10 7.69
CA LEU A 149 14.23 3.86 6.77
C LEU A 149 14.98 5.08 6.17
N ALA A 150 15.71 5.81 7.00
CA ALA A 150 16.51 6.95 6.55
C ALA A 150 17.59 6.54 5.52
N LEU A 151 18.18 5.35 5.66
CA LEU A 151 19.16 4.83 4.70
C LEU A 151 18.57 4.65 3.29
N LEU A 152 17.26 4.39 3.17
CA LEU A 152 16.58 4.26 1.87
C LEU A 152 16.64 5.56 1.04
N LEU A 153 16.81 6.73 1.69
CA LEU A 153 17.01 8.00 0.98
C LEU A 153 18.26 8.00 0.10
N THR A 154 19.26 7.20 0.46
CA THR A 154 20.54 7.10 -0.26
C THR A 154 20.43 6.20 -1.49
N LEU A 155 19.36 5.41 -1.61
CA LEU A 155 19.15 4.52 -2.73
C LEU A 155 18.55 5.31 -3.91
N PRO A 156 19.09 5.11 -5.12
CA PRO A 156 18.50 5.70 -6.32
C PRO A 156 17.22 4.99 -6.74
N ARG A 157 17.03 3.73 -6.32
CA ARG A 157 15.82 2.92 -6.55
C ARG A 157 15.55 1.99 -5.38
N LEU A 158 14.29 1.87 -4.99
CA LEU A 158 13.83 1.11 -3.84
C LEU A 158 14.04 -0.40 -4.04
N ASP A 159 13.89 -0.88 -5.28
CA ASP A 159 14.08 -2.29 -5.66
C ASP A 159 15.52 -2.81 -5.47
N ARG A 160 16.49 -1.92 -5.24
CA ARG A 160 17.88 -2.27 -4.89
C ARG A 160 18.01 -2.75 -3.45
N HIS A 161 17.03 -2.45 -2.60
CA HIS A 161 16.99 -2.99 -1.25
C HIS A 161 16.32 -4.38 -1.28
N PRO A 162 16.94 -5.42 -0.69
CA PRO A 162 16.40 -6.78 -0.73
C PRO A 162 14.96 -6.89 -0.23
N ASP A 163 14.61 -6.15 0.82
CA ASP A 163 13.28 -6.21 1.44
C ASP A 163 12.18 -5.54 0.59
N TYR A 164 12.56 -4.69 -0.38
CA TYR A 164 11.62 -3.93 -1.19
C TYR A 164 11.71 -4.26 -2.69
N ARG A 165 12.43 -5.31 -3.05
CA ARG A 165 12.65 -5.73 -4.44
C ARG A 165 11.35 -5.93 -5.24
N GLU A 166 10.36 -6.56 -4.61
CA GLU A 166 9.06 -6.86 -5.23
C GLU A 166 7.98 -5.85 -4.78
N TRP A 167 8.37 -4.81 -4.04
CA TRP A 167 7.44 -3.81 -3.53
C TRP A 167 6.99 -2.88 -4.65
N ASN A 168 5.71 -2.54 -4.63
CA ASN A 168 5.11 -1.50 -5.46
C ASN A 168 3.95 -0.87 -4.68
N PRO A 169 3.46 0.33 -5.07
CA PRO A 169 2.41 1.01 -4.33
C PRO A 169 1.15 0.16 -4.09
N SER A 170 0.69 -0.59 -5.11
CA SER A 170 -0.52 -1.42 -4.97
C SER A 170 -0.35 -2.57 -4.00
N LEU A 171 0.77 -3.30 -4.08
CA LEU A 171 1.09 -4.38 -3.15
C LEU A 171 1.35 -3.82 -1.75
N GLY A 172 2.09 -2.72 -1.65
CA GLY A 172 2.40 -2.04 -0.39
C GLY A 172 1.15 -1.59 0.36
N ARG A 173 0.20 -0.95 -0.33
CA ARG A 173 -1.08 -0.54 0.29
C ARG A 173 -1.89 -1.73 0.79
N LEU A 174 -1.95 -2.82 0.02
CA LEU A 174 -2.64 -4.04 0.44
C LEU A 174 -1.97 -4.68 1.66
N GLN A 175 -0.64 -4.74 1.68
CA GLN A 175 0.13 -5.24 2.83
C GLN A 175 -0.02 -4.35 4.05
N CYS A 176 -0.09 -3.03 3.88
CA CYS A 176 -0.30 -2.08 4.98
C CYS A 176 -1.63 -2.34 5.69
N PHE A 177 -2.71 -2.55 4.93
CA PHE A 177 -4.04 -2.77 5.54
C PHE A 177 -4.16 -4.12 6.28
N LYS A 178 -3.37 -5.13 5.89
CA LYS A 178 -3.43 -6.47 6.51
C LYS A 178 -2.62 -6.60 7.80
N GLN A 179 -1.63 -5.74 8.00
CA GLN A 179 -0.75 -5.73 9.19
C GLN A 179 -1.45 -5.04 10.36
#